data_AF-A0AAW0HYL4-F1
#
_entry.id   AF-A0AAW0HYL4-F1
#
_cell.length_a   1.000
_cell.length_b   1.000
_cell.length_c   1.000
_cell.angle_alpha   90.00
_cell.angle_beta   90.00
_cell.angle_gamma   90.00
#
_symmetry.space_group_name_H-M   'P 1'
#
loop_
_entity.id
_entity.type
_entity.pdbx_description
1 polymer ?
#
loop_
_entity_poly.entity_id
_entity_poly.type
_entity_poly.pdbx_seq_one_letter_code
_entity_poly.pdbx_strand_id
1 'polypeptide(L)' 'MSVLQNSKEEALNNAFKGDDSTGENNIVQELTKEIILEVQRMTGNDVCCDCGAPGDLGTVATQL' A
#
# COMPACT_ATOMS: atom_id res chain seq x y z
N MET A 1 22.33 -26.36 -1.49
CA MET A 1 21.85 -26.20 -0.10
C MET A 1 21.38 -24.76 0.02
N SER A 2 20.07 -24.50 0.11
CA SER A 2 19.60 -23.15 0.51
C SER A 2 18.17 -23.22 1.07
N VAL A 3 18.03 -23.95 2.18
CA VAL A 3 16.85 -23.86 3.05
C VAL A 3 16.77 -22.49 3.76
N LEU A 4 17.90 -21.75 3.82
CA LEU A 4 18.01 -20.44 4.46
C LEU A 4 17.47 -19.28 3.59
N GLN A 5 17.47 -19.40 2.26
CA GLN A 5 16.87 -18.38 1.39
C GLN A 5 15.34 -18.38 1.49
N ASN A 6 14.71 -19.56 1.56
CA ASN A 6 13.27 -19.68 1.73
C ASN A 6 12.79 -19.04 3.05
N SER A 7 13.57 -19.18 4.13
CA SER A 7 13.22 -18.65 5.46
C SER A 7 13.19 -17.12 5.51
N LYS A 8 14.05 -16.43 4.75
CA LYS A 8 14.04 -14.96 4.66
C LYS A 8 12.80 -14.46 3.91
N GLU A 9 12.50 -15.08 2.77
CA GLU A 9 11.39 -14.69 1.91
C GLU A 9 10.05 -14.96 2.60
N GLU A 10 9.94 -16.07 3.33
CA GLU A 10 8.76 -16.43 4.12
C GLU A 10 8.55 -15.51 5.33
N ALA A 11 9.62 -15.14 6.04
CA ALA A 11 9.54 -14.18 7.15
C ALA A 11 9.10 -12.79 6.69
N LEU A 12 9.60 -12.34 5.52
CA LEU A 12 9.15 -11.09 4.92
C LEU A 12 7.70 -11.20 4.46
N ASN A 13 7.32 -12.28 3.78
CA ASN A 13 5.94 -12.47 3.35
C ASN A 13 4.97 -12.53 4.51
N ASN A 14 5.29 -13.17 5.64
CA ASN A 14 4.42 -13.17 6.81
C ASN A 14 4.39 -11.82 7.54
N ALA A 15 5.44 -10.99 7.43
CA ALA A 15 5.43 -9.63 7.99
C ALA A 15 4.65 -8.63 7.10
N PHE A 16 4.60 -8.86 5.78
CA PHE A 16 3.90 -8.01 4.81
C PHE A 16 2.54 -8.53 4.36
N LYS A 17 2.20 -9.79 4.67
CA LYS A 17 0.83 -10.29 4.68
C LYS A 17 0.13 -9.58 5.83
N GLY A 18 -0.26 -8.34 5.57
CA GLY A 18 -1.14 -7.58 6.42
C GLY A 18 -2.27 -8.49 6.87
N ASP A 19 -2.60 -8.40 8.15
CA ASP A 19 -3.73 -9.08 8.74
C ASP A 19 -4.98 -8.75 7.91
N ASP A 20 -5.40 -9.68 7.04
CA ASP A 20 -6.71 -9.71 6.39
C ASP A 20 -7.77 -10.00 7.47
N SER A 21 -7.82 -9.18 8.53
CA SER A 21 -8.87 -9.20 9.53
C SER A 21 -10.16 -8.68 8.89
N THR A 22 -10.80 -9.59 8.17
CA THR A 22 -12.02 -9.49 7.36
C THR A 22 -13.27 -9.24 8.24
N GLY A 23 -13.14 -8.61 9.40
CA GLY A 23 -14.20 -8.61 10.42
C GLY A 23 -14.71 -7.24 10.85
N GLU A 24 -13.81 -6.30 11.19
CA GLU A 24 -14.21 -5.25 12.16
C GLU A 24 -13.94 -3.80 11.71
N ASN A 25 -13.29 -3.56 10.57
CA ASN A 25 -12.84 -2.20 10.17
C ASN A 25 -13.33 -1.70 8.78
N ASN A 26 -14.46 -2.19 8.26
CA ASN A 26 -14.97 -1.75 6.94
C ASN A 26 -15.16 -0.22 6.81
N ILE A 27 -15.67 0.45 7.85
CA ILE A 27 -15.93 1.89 7.79
C ILE A 27 -14.63 2.70 7.79
N VAL A 28 -13.67 2.30 8.64
CA VAL A 28 -12.37 3.00 8.71
C VAL A 28 -11.59 2.78 7.44
N GLN A 29 -11.64 1.58 6.86
CA GLN A 29 -11.01 1.28 5.56
C GLN A 29 -11.65 2.06 4.42
N GLU A 30 -12.98 2.17 4.35
CA GLU A 30 -13.66 3.02 3.36
C GLU A 30 -13.31 4.51 3.54
N LEU A 31 -13.36 5.01 4.77
CA LEU A 31 -12.99 6.40 5.05
C LEU A 31 -11.54 6.69 4.67
N THR A 32 -10.63 5.76 4.98
CA THR A 32 -9.22 5.86 4.64
C THR A 32 -9.04 5.87 3.12
N LYS A 33 -9.74 5.00 2.38
CA LYS A 33 -9.73 4.99 0.91
C LYS A 33 -10.22 6.32 0.33
N GLU A 34 -11.32 6.86 0.86
CA GLU A 34 -11.88 8.13 0.37
C GLU A 34 -10.92 9.30 0.58
N ILE A 35 -10.28 9.37 1.75
CA ILE A 35 -9.26 10.40 2.05
C ILE A 35 -8.07 10.29 1.09
N ILE A 36 -7.58 9.08 0.82
CA ILE A 36 -6.48 8.85 -0.12
C ILE A 36 -6.87 9.34 -1.52
N LEU A 37 -8.06 8.97 -1.99
CA LEU A 37 -8.56 9.38 -3.31
C LEU A 37 -8.68 10.90 -3.43
N GLU A 38 -9.12 11.58 -2.38
CA GLU A 38 -9.21 13.04 -2.39
C GLU A 38 -7.81 13.69 -2.45
N VAL A 39 -6.86 13.20 -1.66
CA VAL A 39 -5.46 13.67 -1.69
C VAL A 39 -4.85 13.45 -3.08
N GLN A 40 -5.10 12.31 -3.72
CA GLN A 40 -4.62 12.04 -5.08
C GLN A 40 -5.13 13.05 -6.12
N ARG A 41 -6.37 13.51 -5.97
CA ARG A 41 -7.00 14.46 -6.91
C ARG A 41 -6.50 15.90 -6.73
N MET A 42 -5.74 16.18 -5.68
CA MET A 42 -5.12 17.48 -5.46
C MET A 42 -4.10 17.77 -6.56
N THR A 43 -4.04 19.03 -7.00
CA THR A 43 -3.08 19.45 -8.04
C THR A 43 -1.64 19.25 -7.58
N GLY A 44 -0.82 18.64 -8.45
CA GLY A 44 0.59 18.37 -8.18
C GLY A 44 0.87 16.98 -7.60
N ASN A 45 -0.16 16.20 -7.29
CA ASN A 45 -0.04 14.80 -6.86
C ASN A 45 -0.12 13.80 -8.02
N ASP A 46 -0.27 14.27 -9.26
CA ASP A 46 -0.24 13.50 -10.50
C ASP A 46 1.18 13.18 -10.98
N VAL A 47 2.20 13.72 -10.32
CA VAL A 47 3.62 13.55 -10.65
C VAL A 47 4.45 13.42 -9.36
N CYS A 48 5.43 12.52 -9.37
CA CYS A 48 6.36 12.36 -8.26
C CYS A 48 7.25 13.62 -8.09
N CYS A 49 7.30 14.17 -6.89
CA CYS A 49 8.09 15.36 -6.56
C CYS A 49 9.60 15.18 -6.82
N ASP A 50 10.13 13.98 -6.60
CA ASP A 50 11.58 13.74 -6.65
C ASP A 50 12.10 13.46 -8.07
N CYS A 51 11.31 12.78 -8.90
CA CYS A 51 11.77 12.27 -10.20
C CYS A 51 10.90 12.65 -11.39
N GLY A 52 9.76 13.31 -11.19
CA GLY A 52 8.87 13.72 -12.28
C GLY A 52 8.13 12.56 -12.97
N ALA A 53 8.21 11.34 -12.44
CA ALA A 53 7.46 10.21 -12.96
C ALA A 53 5.95 10.43 -12.76
N PRO A 54 5.10 10.02 -13.71
CA PRO A 54 3.65 10.10 -13.53
C PRO A 54 3.24 9.28 -12.29
N GLY A 55 2.35 9.85 -11.47
CA GLY A 55 1.81 9.19 -10.30
C GLY A 55 1.03 7.95 -10.73
N ASP A 56 1.47 6.79 -10.27
CA ASP A 56 0.76 5.54 -10.49
C ASP A 56 -0.40 5.48 -9.49
N LEU A 57 -1.63 5.59 -9.99
CA LEU A 57 -2.89 5.62 -9.22
C LEU A 57 -3.01 4.44 -8.22
N GLY A 58 -2.26 3.36 -8.43
CA GLY A 58 -2.20 2.21 -7.55
C GLY A 58 -1.30 2.35 -6.31
N THR A 59 -0.19 3.09 -6.33
CA THR A 59 0.84 2.93 -5.29
C THR A 59 0.46 3.62 -3.97
N VAL A 60 -0.14 4.80 -4.05
CA VAL A 60 -0.62 5.59 -2.91
C VAL A 60 -1.82 4.95 -2.17
N ALA A 61 -2.55 4.05 -2.83
CA ALA A 61 -3.72 3.36 -2.24
C ALA A 61 -3.42 1.98 -1.66
N THR A 62 -2.25 1.38 -1.95
CA THR A 62 -1.96 -0.02 -1.61
C THR A 62 -1.06 -0.18 -0.37
N GLN A 63 -0.81 0.90 0.39
CA GLN A 63 0.11 0.90 1.55
C GLN A 63 -0.53 1.32 2.88
N LEU A 64 -1.86 1.34 2.96
CA LEU A 64 -2.62 1.48 4.20
C LEU A 64 -3.41 0.21 4.51
#